data_AF-A0A845YTD4-F1
#
_entry.id   AF-A0A845YTD4-F1
#
_cell.length_a   1.000
_cell.length_b   1.000
_cell.length_c   1.000
_cell.angle_alpha   90.00
_cell.angle_beta   90.00
_cell.angle_gamma   90.00
#
_symmetry.space_group_name_H-M   'P 1'
#
loop_
_entity.id
_entity.type
_entity.pdbx_description
1 polymer ?
#
loop_
_entity_poly.entity_id
_entity_poly.type
_entity_poly.pdbx_seq_one_letter_code
_entity_poly.pdbx_strand_id
1 'polypeptide(L)' 'MSETLYLETSVIGYLTARPSQNLIVAANMAVTREWWDTCRSNFEIYVSQVVFLP' A
#
# COMPACT_ATOMS: atom_id res chain seq x y z
N MET A 1 -8.43 -16.30 13.99
CA MET A 1 -7.05 -15.75 14.01
C MET A 1 -6.92 -14.96 12.72
N SER A 2 -6.70 -13.65 12.77
CA SER A 2 -6.51 -12.85 11.55
C SER A 2 -5.15 -13.18 10.96
N GLU A 3 -5.03 -13.28 9.64
CA GLU A 3 -3.73 -13.38 9.00
C GLU A 3 -2.97 -12.06 9.19
N THR A 4 -1.67 -12.19 9.45
CA THR A 4 -0.78 -11.04 9.61
C THR A 4 -0.14 -10.72 8.26
N LEU A 5 -0.14 -9.44 7.88
CA LEU A 5 0.47 -8.98 6.64
C LEU A 5 1.44 -7.83 6.93
N TYR A 6 2.65 -7.96 6.40
CA TYR A 6 3.65 -6.90 6.43
C TYR A 6 3.57 -6.07 5.14
N LEU A 7 3.50 -4.75 5.28
CA LEU A 7 3.51 -3.83 4.13
C LEU A 7 4.86 -3.14 3.97
N GLU A 8 5.36 -3.18 2.74
CA GLU A 8 6.56 -2.45 2.33
C GLU A 8 6.23 -0.97 2.02
N THR A 9 7.27 -0.13 2.05
CA THR A 9 7.16 1.33 1.81
C THR A 9 6.51 1.66 0.46
N SER A 10 6.69 0.82 -0.56
CA SER A 10 6.10 1.02 -1.89
C SER A 10 4.58 1.06 -1.86
N VAL A 11 3.93 0.26 -1.02
CA VAL A 11 2.47 0.23 -0.87
C VAL A 11 1.98 1.57 -0.34
N ILE A 12 2.61 2.09 0.72
CA ILE A 12 2.29 3.39 1.30
C ILE A 12 2.56 4.53 0.29
N GLY A 13 3.67 4.43 -0.45
CA GLY A 13 4.01 5.35 -1.53
C GLY A 13 2.93 5.40 -2.60
N TYR A 14 2.46 4.26 -3.10
CA TYR A 14 1.40 4.21 -4.11
C TYR A 14 0.04 4.70 -3.59
N LEU A 15 -0.29 4.47 -2.32
CA LEU A 15 -1.53 4.98 -1.71
C LEU A 15 -1.54 6.51 -1.66
N THR A 16 -0.43 7.11 -1.25
CA THR A 16 -0.32 8.55 -0.95
C THR A 16 0.21 9.39 -2.13
N ALA A 17 0.79 8.76 -3.14
CA ALA A 17 1.34 9.45 -4.31
C ALA A 17 0.27 10.25 -5.08
N ARG A 18 0.71 11.40 -5.59
CA ARG A 18 -0.07 12.20 -6.54
C ARG A 18 -0.30 11.38 -7.82
N PRO A 19 -1.42 11.58 -8.53
CA PRO A 19 -1.65 10.94 -9.82
C PRO A 19 -0.44 11.11 -10.75
N SER A 20 0.01 10.00 -11.32
CA SER A 20 1.18 9.96 -12.21
C SER A 20 0.72 9.81 -13.66
N GLN A 21 1.41 10.49 -14.58
CA GLN A 21 1.23 10.29 -16.02
C GLN A 21 2.02 9.08 -16.55
N ASN A 22 2.93 8.52 -15.74
CA ASN A 22 3.59 7.28 -16.08
C ASN A 22 2.60 6.12 -15.94
N LEU A 23 2.26 5.47 -17.05
CA LEU A 23 1.24 4.42 -17.11
C LEU A 23 1.51 3.27 -16.14
N ILE A 24 2.77 2.85 -16.00
CA ILE A 24 3.14 1.73 -15.11
C ILE A 24 2.90 2.13 -13.65
N VAL A 25 3.32 3.33 -13.27
CA VAL A 25 3.12 3.86 -11.91
C VAL A 25 1.62 4.03 -11.63
N ALA A 26 0.87 4.58 -12.58
CA ALA A 26 -0.58 4.76 -12.46
C ALA A 26 -1.30 3.41 -12.26
N ALA A 27 -0.92 2.37 -13.01
CA ALA A 27 -1.47 1.03 -12.86
C ALA A 27 -1.17 0.43 -11.47
N ASN A 28 0.08 0.54 -11.00
CA ASN A 28 0.44 0.07 -9.66
C ASN A 28 -0.33 0.82 -8.57
N MET A 29 -0.53 2.14 -8.71
CA MET A 29 -1.34 2.93 -7.79
C MET A 29 -2.80 2.48 -7.78
N ALA A 30 -3.38 2.20 -8.95
CA ALA A 30 -4.76 1.73 -9.07
C ALA A 30 -4.95 0.37 -8.37
N VAL A 31 -4.12 -0.62 -8.69
CA VAL A 31 -4.17 -1.96 -8.08
C VAL A 31 -3.94 -1.88 -6.56
N THR A 32 -2.99 -1.06 -6.12
CA THR A 32 -2.71 -0.89 -4.69
C THR A 32 -3.91 -0.32 -3.93
N ARG A 33 -4.60 0.68 -4.52
CA ARG A 33 -5.81 1.28 -3.91
C ARG A 33 -6.97 0.30 -3.89
N GLU A 34 -7.22 -0.39 -5.00
CA GLU A 34 -8.27 -1.40 -5.07
C GLU A 34 -8.07 -2.49 -4.00
N TRP A 35 -6.85 -3.01 -3.87
CA TRP A 35 -6.53 -3.99 -2.83
C TRP A 35 -6.70 -3.41 -1.42
N TRP A 36 -6.27 -2.15 -1.20
CA TRP A 36 -6.43 -1.50 0.10
C TRP A 36 -7.91 -1.36 0.48
N ASP A 37 -8.76 -0.96 -0.45
CA ASP A 37 -10.19 -0.73 -0.18
C ASP A 37 -10.97 -2.04 0.01
N THR A 38 -10.56 -3.12 -0.67
CA THR A 38 -11.32 -4.38 -0.71
C THR A 38 -10.79 -5.47 0.23
N CYS A 39 -9.50 -5.47 0.53
CA CYS A 39 -8.84 -6.59 1.23
C CYS A 39 -8.21 -6.20 2.57
N ARG A 40 -7.86 -4.92 2.80
CA ARG A 40 -7.10 -4.48 3.98
C ARG A 40 -7.72 -4.92 5.31
N SER A 41 -9.05 -4.89 5.41
CA SER A 41 -9.79 -5.24 6.63
C SER A 41 -9.65 -6.70 7.05
N ASN A 42 -9.20 -7.57 6.15
CA ASN A 42 -9.05 -9.00 6.41
C ASN A 42 -7.74 -9.35 7.12
N PHE A 43 -6.85 -8.37 7.29
CA PHE A 43 -5.50 -8.57 7.82
C PHE A 43 -5.20 -7.69 9.02
N GLU A 44 -4.35 -8.22 9.90
CA GLU A 44 -3.64 -7.42 10.88
C GLU A 44 -2.33 -6.93 10.24
N ILE A 45 -2.21 -5.62 10.04
CA ILE A 45 -1.09 -5.06 9.26
C ILE A 45 -0.03 -4.42 10.11
N TYR A 46 1.20 -4.73 9.73
CA TYR A 46 2.42 -4.23 10.31
C TYR A 46 3.29 -3.58 9.22
N VAL A 47 4.11 -2.62 9.63
CA VAL A 47 5.15 -1.97 8.81
C VAL A 47 6.43 -1.88 9.62
N SER A 48 7.58 -1.77 8.97
CA SER A 48 8.84 -1.52 9.67
C SER A 48 8.84 -0.11 10.29
N GLN A 49 9.56 0.07 11.41
CA GLN A 49 9.77 1.38 12.01
C GLN A 49 10.40 2.39 11.04
N VAL A 50 11.18 1.90 10.07
CA VAL A 50 11.83 2.73 9.03
C VAL A 50 10.81 3.46 8.15
N VAL A 51 9.60 2.92 8.00
CA VAL A 51 8.53 3.56 7.21
C VAL A 51 8.08 4.89 7.83
N PHE A 52 8.24 5.07 9.14
CA PHE A 52 7.89 6.30 9.85
C PHE A 52 9.04 7.30 9.97
N LEU A 53 10.25 6.93 9.52
CA LEU A 53 11.39 7.84 9.58
C LEU A 53 11.26 8.91 8.49
N PRO A 54 11.56 10.19 8.82
CA PRO A 54 11.52 11.30 7.88
C PRO A 54 12.64 11.23 6.82
#